data_AF-A0A820H3Q4-F1
#
_entry.id   AF-A0A820H3Q4-F1
#
_cell.length_a   1.000
_cell.length_b   1.000
_cell.length_c   1.000
_cell.angle_alpha   90.00
_cell.angle_beta   90.00
_cell.angle_gamma   90.00
#
_symmetry.space_group_name_H-M   'P 1'
#
loop_
_entity.id
_entity.type
_entity.pdbx_description
1 polymer ?
#
loop_
_entity_poly.entity_id
_entity_poly.type
_entity_poly.pdbx_seq_one_letter_code
_entity_poly.pdbx_strand_id
1 'polypeptide(L)'
;MKKPRPQTAVHTKAELLFKVSKDISKWYSFENPTTLTSPLKATNEKYDKEKCEKIYREEYDLYQKLYQKDQSSDYQWLQTSLSTTSKDRLAALVTLIRRSPIHGLQELENLVKLLRSSIQCRRDALKIAEILEDVFVNIYLPENRRLFFINQQPNQVTTKQAAALAFVEETVKQLYSNFIDLLQQIAHDPIAQIRIRPISMLERLLSQRPEQEKRLLELIVDKLGDPDSTVASKTLHLLNQLLEKHPGMKHVLVNEIERLLFRQNIRPSAQHYALCCLTAIMFTSQDNDLANKLIKIYFALFRLFSIKENVSSKFFAILLGGVTRAISFAKVDLENIMEHLNDLFRIVHSTNFKTSVRALQLLFRIAEQRTEIDERYFNALYKKLSEPEWKNFKMLSTFLNLIFKSMLKDTMEPRIRAFIKRLLQLCLFNDVPFICGILLLISEVVKRHPSGQRLLLFSQKPNILSSKGDKTGDDDDDEEEHFHDVVTEDDDQPLQIVPEVGSWDHKNLNKKTHNHATHYDIHKRNPLYCGSDYTCLHELMFLKNHAHPTVALFAQTIFD
;
A
#
# COMPACT_ATOMS: atom_id res chain seq x y z
N MET A 1 82.52 -54.07 -10.94
CA MET A 1 81.37 -53.96 -11.85
C MET A 1 80.19 -53.38 -11.08
N LYS A 2 79.62 -52.31 -11.64
CA LYS A 2 78.34 -51.59 -11.34
C LYS A 2 78.10 -50.99 -9.94
N LYS A 3 78.38 -49.67 -9.90
CA LYS A 3 77.78 -48.63 -9.03
C LYS A 3 76.25 -48.44 -9.35
N PRO A 4 75.51 -47.69 -8.51
CA PRO A 4 74.10 -47.94 -8.15
C PRO A 4 73.07 -47.23 -9.05
N ARG A 5 71.77 -47.54 -8.88
CA ARG A 5 70.66 -46.67 -9.33
C ARG A 5 69.86 -46.14 -8.12
N PRO A 6 69.63 -44.82 -8.04
CA PRO A 6 68.83 -44.19 -7.00
C PRO A 6 67.34 -44.30 -7.35
N GLN A 7 66.50 -44.67 -6.38
CA GLN A 7 65.05 -44.46 -6.51
C GLN A 7 64.76 -42.98 -6.19
N THR A 8 64.70 -42.22 -7.28
CA THR A 8 63.78 -41.09 -7.56
C THR A 8 63.08 -40.47 -6.36
N ALA A 9 63.45 -39.21 -6.11
CA ALA A 9 62.70 -38.24 -5.32
C ALA A 9 61.21 -38.24 -5.68
N VAL A 10 60.37 -38.36 -4.65
CA VAL A 10 58.93 -38.11 -4.73
C VAL A 10 58.74 -36.62 -5.01
N HIS A 11 58.52 -36.27 -6.28
CA HIS A 11 57.95 -34.97 -6.64
C HIS A 11 56.51 -34.95 -6.13
N THR A 12 56.29 -34.40 -4.93
CA THR A 12 54.97 -33.93 -4.50
C THR A 12 54.50 -32.87 -5.49
N LYS A 13 53.70 -33.27 -6.48
CA LYS A 13 52.93 -32.33 -7.30
C LYS A 13 52.06 -31.52 -6.33
N ALA A 14 52.23 -30.21 -6.30
CA ALA A 14 51.35 -29.32 -5.56
C ALA A 14 49.93 -29.47 -6.14
N GLU A 15 49.03 -30.09 -5.38
CA GLU A 15 47.62 -30.23 -5.75
C GLU A 15 46.86 -28.98 -5.32
N LEU A 16 45.97 -28.48 -6.19
CA LEU A 16 45.06 -27.38 -5.86
C LEU A 16 44.11 -27.79 -4.74
N LEU A 17 43.78 -26.87 -3.81
CA LEU A 17 42.82 -27.16 -2.75
C LEU A 17 41.41 -27.32 -3.32
N PHE A 18 41.09 -26.65 -4.44
CA PHE A 18 39.89 -26.86 -5.23
C PHE A 18 40.21 -27.43 -6.62
N LYS A 19 39.62 -28.58 -6.97
CA LYS A 19 39.78 -29.19 -8.31
C LYS A 19 38.93 -28.43 -9.34
N VAL A 20 39.56 -28.06 -10.45
CA VAL A 20 38.93 -27.38 -11.59
C VAL A 20 38.35 -28.45 -12.52
N SER A 21 37.12 -28.92 -12.27
CA SER A 21 36.39 -29.82 -13.18
C SER A 21 35.49 -29.03 -14.14
N LYS A 22 35.05 -29.67 -15.24
CA LYS A 22 34.06 -29.08 -16.16
C LYS A 22 32.65 -28.99 -15.53
N ASP A 23 32.37 -29.85 -14.56
CA ASP A 23 31.16 -29.83 -13.74
C ASP A 23 31.53 -29.40 -12.32
N ILE A 24 31.49 -28.10 -12.03
CA ILE A 24 31.70 -27.57 -10.69
C ILE A 24 30.34 -27.49 -10.00
N SER A 25 30.18 -28.25 -8.93
CA SER A 25 29.14 -27.94 -7.94
C SER A 25 29.40 -26.52 -7.43
N LYS A 26 28.40 -25.63 -7.51
CA LYS A 26 28.44 -24.21 -7.12
C LYS A 26 29.41 -23.97 -5.95
N TRP A 27 30.26 -22.94 -5.98
CA TRP A 27 31.38 -22.80 -5.01
C TRP A 27 30.96 -22.82 -3.53
N TYR A 28 29.73 -22.40 -3.21
CA TYR A 28 29.11 -22.47 -1.89
C TYR A 28 28.62 -23.87 -1.48
N SER A 29 28.75 -24.88 -2.34
CA SER A 29 28.54 -26.30 -2.02
C SER A 29 29.75 -26.95 -1.36
N PHE A 30 30.91 -26.28 -1.39
CA PHE A 30 32.13 -26.74 -0.70
C PHE A 30 32.11 -26.49 0.82
N GLU A 31 30.99 -26.01 1.39
CA GLU A 31 30.82 -25.91 2.83
C GLU A 31 30.01 -27.06 3.43
N ASN A 32 30.79 -27.85 4.17
CA ASN A 32 30.50 -28.74 5.29
C ASN A 32 29.77 -30.06 4.99
N PRO A 33 30.42 -31.22 5.21
CA PRO A 33 29.72 -32.50 5.28
C PRO A 33 28.73 -32.41 6.43
N THR A 34 27.44 -32.30 6.13
CA THR A 34 26.36 -32.30 7.12
C THR A 34 26.21 -33.65 7.85
N THR A 35 27.14 -34.58 7.65
CA THR A 35 27.15 -35.91 8.28
C THR A 35 28.57 -36.41 8.44
N LEU A 36 29.29 -35.93 9.45
CA LEU A 36 30.40 -36.69 10.05
C LEU A 36 30.22 -36.65 11.57
N THR A 37 29.45 -37.63 12.05
CA THR A 37 29.49 -38.15 13.41
C THR A 37 30.89 -38.68 13.71
N SER A 38 31.83 -37.78 14.04
CA SER A 38 33.04 -38.13 14.78
C SER A 38 33.75 -36.84 15.22
N PRO A 39 34.12 -36.69 16.50
CA PRO A 39 34.75 -35.48 17.01
C PRO A 39 36.22 -35.47 16.54
N LEU A 40 36.50 -34.76 15.45
CA LEU A 40 37.87 -34.50 15.03
C LEU A 40 38.41 -33.32 15.84
N LYS A 41 39.57 -33.57 16.45
CA LYS A 41 40.28 -32.75 17.44
C LYS A 41 40.34 -31.27 17.02
N ALA A 42 39.81 -30.41 17.87
CA ALA A 42 39.93 -28.96 17.76
C ALA A 42 41.39 -28.53 17.90
N THR A 43 42.04 -28.23 16.79
CA THR A 43 43.19 -27.32 16.78
C THR A 43 42.63 -25.90 16.81
N ASN A 44 42.73 -25.26 17.97
CA ASN A 44 42.34 -23.86 18.23
C ASN A 44 43.26 -22.87 17.47
N GLU A 45 43.27 -22.90 16.14
CA GLU A 45 43.84 -21.82 15.34
C GLU A 45 42.71 -20.94 14.83
N LYS A 46 42.51 -19.82 15.51
CA LYS A 46 41.66 -18.74 15.01
C LYS A 46 42.39 -18.13 13.80
N TYR A 47 41.91 -18.39 12.59
CA TYR A 47 42.49 -17.77 11.40
C TYR A 47 42.07 -16.29 11.36
N ASP A 48 43.06 -15.41 11.51
CA ASP A 48 42.89 -13.97 11.29
C ASP A 48 42.70 -13.68 9.78
N LYS A 49 42.03 -12.58 9.45
CA LYS A 49 41.74 -12.15 8.06
C LYS A 49 42.97 -12.16 7.15
N GLU A 50 44.13 -11.74 7.67
CA GLU A 50 45.40 -11.73 6.94
C GLU A 50 45.95 -13.13 6.63
N LYS A 51 45.66 -14.13 7.48
CA LYS A 51 46.07 -15.52 7.27
C LYS A 51 45.20 -16.18 6.21
N CYS A 52 43.88 -15.92 6.23
CA CYS A 52 42.96 -16.39 5.19
C CYS A 52 43.33 -15.81 3.81
N GLU A 53 43.71 -14.54 3.76
CA GLU A 53 44.18 -13.90 2.53
C GLU A 53 45.48 -14.54 2.00
N LYS A 54 46.45 -14.82 2.87
CA LYS A 54 47.70 -15.51 2.47
C LYS A 54 47.43 -16.90 1.91
N ILE A 55 46.59 -17.70 2.57
CA ILE A 55 46.20 -19.04 2.11
C ILE A 55 45.54 -18.98 0.73
N TYR A 56 44.63 -18.02 0.53
CA TYR A 56 43.99 -17.83 -0.77
C TYR A 56 44.97 -17.37 -1.86
N ARG A 57 45.89 -16.45 -1.55
CA ARG A 57 46.90 -15.97 -2.51
C ARG A 57 47.85 -17.10 -2.95
N GLU A 58 48.30 -17.94 -2.02
CA GLU A 58 49.13 -19.11 -2.32
C GLU A 58 48.40 -20.08 -3.27
N GLU A 59 47.11 -20.30 -3.04
CA GLU A 59 46.28 -21.13 -3.91
C GLU A 59 46.07 -20.48 -5.29
N TYR A 60 45.81 -19.19 -5.34
CA TYR A 60 45.63 -18.44 -6.58
C TYR A 60 46.90 -18.46 -7.44
N ASP A 61 48.08 -18.28 -6.83
CA ASP A 61 49.37 -18.34 -7.53
C ASP A 61 49.65 -19.74 -8.10
N LEU A 62 49.26 -20.80 -7.38
CA LEU A 62 49.33 -22.17 -7.89
C LEU A 62 48.39 -22.36 -9.08
N TYR A 63 47.16 -21.83 -9.00
CA TYR A 63 46.20 -21.88 -10.10
C TYR A 63 46.73 -21.15 -11.33
N GLN A 64 47.25 -19.92 -11.20
CA GLN A 64 47.81 -19.17 -12.32
C GLN A 64 48.99 -19.91 -12.99
N LYS A 65 49.88 -20.52 -12.20
CA LYS A 65 51.02 -21.30 -12.72
C LYS A 65 50.57 -22.55 -13.48
N LEU A 66 49.46 -23.18 -13.07
CA LEU A 66 48.88 -24.31 -13.79
C LEU A 66 48.13 -23.84 -15.06
N TYR A 67 47.45 -22.70 -14.97
CA TYR A 67 46.71 -22.11 -16.08
C TYR A 67 47.63 -21.65 -17.22
N GLN A 68 48.79 -21.04 -16.89
CA GLN A 68 49.79 -20.64 -17.89
C GLN A 68 50.46 -21.82 -18.61
N LYS A 69 50.44 -23.02 -18.02
CA LYS A 69 50.96 -24.24 -18.64
C LYS A 69 49.95 -24.87 -19.60
N ASP A 70 48.68 -24.46 -19.55
CA ASP A 70 47.60 -25.01 -20.36
C ASP A 70 47.61 -24.33 -21.75
N GLN A 71 48.30 -24.93 -22.74
CA GLN A 71 48.41 -24.38 -24.11
C GLN A 71 47.17 -24.64 -24.99
N SER A 72 45.99 -24.80 -24.38
CA SER A 72 44.77 -25.10 -25.13
C SER A 72 44.38 -23.95 -26.08
N SER A 73 43.68 -24.27 -27.18
CA SER A 73 43.06 -23.27 -28.07
C SER A 73 42.16 -22.30 -27.32
N ASP A 74 41.49 -22.79 -26.28
CA ASP A 74 40.62 -22.01 -25.40
C ASP A 74 41.39 -20.96 -24.59
N TYR A 75 42.60 -21.30 -24.12
CA TYR A 75 43.50 -20.37 -23.45
C TYR A 75 43.97 -19.26 -24.40
N GLN A 76 44.36 -19.62 -25.63
CA GLN A 76 44.79 -18.65 -26.64
C GLN A 76 43.66 -17.71 -27.05
N TRP A 77 42.43 -18.24 -27.19
CA TRP A 77 41.24 -17.42 -27.42
C TRP A 77 41.00 -16.46 -26.24
N LEU A 78 41.03 -16.95 -24.99
CA LEU A 78 40.83 -16.12 -23.79
C LEU A 78 41.87 -14.99 -23.67
N GLN A 79 43.15 -15.28 -23.94
CA GLN A 79 44.20 -14.26 -23.94
C GLN A 79 43.99 -13.21 -25.03
N THR A 80 43.63 -13.64 -26.23
CA THR A 80 43.35 -12.73 -27.34
C THR A 80 42.12 -11.87 -27.01
N SER A 81 41.01 -12.48 -26.58
CA SER A 81 39.76 -11.79 -26.23
C SER A 81 39.86 -10.82 -25.06
N LEU A 82 40.78 -11.04 -24.11
CA LEU A 82 41.05 -10.08 -23.03
C LEU A 82 41.69 -8.77 -23.54
N SER A 83 42.40 -8.83 -24.67
CA SER A 83 43.13 -7.69 -25.26
C SER A 83 42.39 -7.00 -26.41
N THR A 84 41.29 -7.58 -26.90
CA THR A 84 40.51 -7.05 -28.01
C THR A 84 39.35 -6.17 -27.51
N THR A 85 38.18 -6.24 -28.16
CA THR A 85 37.03 -5.36 -27.96
C THR A 85 36.48 -5.42 -26.53
N SER A 86 35.87 -4.33 -26.04
CA SER A 86 35.21 -4.31 -24.71
C SER A 86 34.16 -5.42 -24.53
N LYS A 87 33.43 -5.79 -25.59
CA LYS A 87 32.49 -6.93 -25.57
C LYS A 87 33.19 -8.28 -25.42
N ASP A 88 34.26 -8.50 -26.18
CA ASP A 88 35.02 -9.75 -26.15
C ASP A 88 35.75 -9.90 -24.81
N ARG A 89 36.25 -8.77 -24.26
CA ARG A 89 36.83 -8.69 -22.93
C ARG A 89 35.82 -9.05 -21.84
N LEU A 90 34.58 -8.54 -21.92
CA LEU A 90 33.53 -8.89 -20.96
C LEU A 90 33.15 -10.38 -21.07
N ALA A 91 33.01 -10.91 -22.29
CA ALA A 91 32.71 -12.33 -22.49
C ALA A 91 33.84 -13.25 -21.97
N ALA A 92 35.10 -12.88 -22.19
CA ALA A 92 36.27 -13.59 -21.67
C ALA A 92 36.29 -13.60 -20.14
N LEU A 93 36.05 -12.44 -19.49
CA LEU A 93 35.98 -12.34 -18.03
C LEU A 93 34.85 -13.21 -17.44
N VAL A 94 33.66 -13.19 -18.03
CA VAL A 94 32.55 -14.05 -17.60
C VAL A 94 32.89 -15.53 -17.76
N THR A 95 33.57 -15.90 -18.86
CA THR A 95 33.97 -17.31 -19.11
C THR A 95 35.00 -17.80 -18.09
N LEU A 96 35.97 -16.95 -17.73
CA LEU A 96 36.94 -17.25 -16.67
C LEU A 96 36.26 -17.48 -15.32
N ILE A 97 35.32 -16.61 -14.96
CA ILE A 97 34.55 -16.73 -13.72
C ILE A 97 33.73 -18.02 -13.69
N ARG A 98 33.09 -18.40 -14.81
CA ARG A 98 32.33 -19.65 -14.92
C ARG A 98 33.22 -20.90 -14.79
N ARG A 99 34.45 -20.85 -15.33
CA ARG A 99 35.39 -21.99 -15.28
C ARG A 99 35.91 -22.23 -13.86
N SER A 100 36.11 -21.19 -13.07
CA SER A 100 36.54 -21.32 -11.67
C SER A 100 36.03 -20.13 -10.84
N PRO A 101 34.87 -20.24 -10.17
CA PRO A 101 34.30 -19.14 -9.39
C PRO A 101 35.18 -18.74 -8.19
N ILE A 102 35.90 -19.70 -7.59
CA ILE A 102 36.76 -19.44 -6.42
C ILE A 102 37.98 -18.60 -6.82
N HIS A 103 38.62 -18.93 -7.95
CA HIS A 103 39.80 -18.21 -8.43
C HIS A 103 39.43 -16.95 -9.25
N GLY A 104 38.17 -16.82 -9.67
CA GLY A 104 37.64 -15.73 -10.50
C GLY A 104 37.44 -14.38 -9.78
N LEU A 105 37.96 -14.22 -8.56
CA LEU A 105 37.76 -13.01 -7.76
C LEU A 105 38.43 -11.77 -8.36
N GLN A 106 39.62 -11.92 -8.96
CA GLN A 106 40.32 -10.80 -9.60
C GLN A 106 39.56 -10.33 -10.84
N GLU A 107 39.01 -11.27 -11.60
CA GLU A 107 38.17 -11.02 -12.77
C GLU A 107 36.87 -10.33 -12.38
N LEU A 108 36.24 -10.74 -11.27
CA LEU A 108 35.07 -10.08 -10.71
C LEU A 108 35.40 -8.64 -10.26
N GLU A 109 36.51 -8.44 -9.56
CA GLU A 109 36.97 -7.11 -9.17
C GLU A 109 37.23 -6.23 -10.40
N ASN A 110 37.81 -6.80 -11.46
CA ASN A 110 38.02 -6.11 -12.73
C ASN A 110 36.69 -5.72 -13.39
N LEU A 111 35.67 -6.57 -13.37
CA LEU A 111 34.33 -6.22 -13.87
C LEU A 111 33.70 -5.06 -13.08
N VAL A 112 33.83 -5.06 -11.75
CA VAL A 112 33.33 -3.96 -10.90
C VAL A 112 34.11 -2.67 -11.18
N LYS A 113 35.44 -2.74 -11.37
CA LYS A 113 36.27 -1.60 -11.79
C LYS A 113 35.87 -1.07 -13.17
N LEU A 114 35.60 -1.96 -14.13
CA LEU A 114 35.13 -1.58 -15.46
C LEU A 114 33.78 -0.87 -15.38
N LEU A 115 32.85 -1.36 -14.55
CA LEU A 115 31.57 -0.67 -14.31
C LEU A 115 31.81 0.73 -13.75
N ARG A 116 32.68 0.86 -12.74
CA ARG A 116 33.02 2.15 -12.12
C ARG A 116 33.61 3.13 -13.14
N SER A 117 34.48 2.66 -14.03
CA SER A 117 35.08 3.52 -15.07
C SER A 117 34.12 3.88 -16.20
N SER A 118 33.08 3.08 -16.44
CA SER A 118 32.16 3.24 -17.57
C SER A 118 30.85 3.93 -17.23
N ILE A 119 30.64 4.41 -15.99
CA ILE A 119 29.41 5.10 -15.54
C ILE A 119 29.03 6.25 -16.48
N GLN A 120 30.03 6.99 -16.97
CA GLN A 120 29.80 8.13 -17.88
C GLN A 120 29.30 7.68 -19.27
N CYS A 121 29.65 6.46 -19.68
CA CYS A 121 29.16 5.80 -20.88
C CYS A 121 27.92 4.95 -20.56
N ARG A 122 26.78 5.62 -20.32
CA ARG A 122 25.46 5.03 -19.98
C ARG A 122 25.15 3.66 -20.59
N ARG A 123 25.32 3.52 -21.91
CA ARG A 123 24.98 2.28 -22.63
C ARG A 123 25.86 1.11 -22.22
N ASP A 124 27.14 1.37 -21.96
CA ASP A 124 28.09 0.31 -21.59
C ASP A 124 28.02 0.02 -20.09
N ALA A 125 27.80 1.05 -19.25
CA ALA A 125 27.50 0.86 -17.83
C ALA A 125 26.30 -0.07 -17.62
N LEU A 126 25.19 0.14 -18.35
CA LEU A 126 24.00 -0.71 -18.23
C LEU A 126 24.26 -2.16 -18.65
N LYS A 127 24.98 -2.39 -19.75
CA LYS A 127 25.31 -3.76 -20.18
C LYS A 127 26.23 -4.47 -19.18
N ILE A 128 27.24 -3.76 -18.69
CA ILE A 128 28.18 -4.32 -17.70
C ILE A 128 27.43 -4.63 -16.41
N ALA A 129 26.49 -3.77 -16.01
CA ALA A 129 25.64 -4.00 -14.86
C ALA A 129 24.74 -5.24 -15.06
N GLU A 130 24.09 -5.40 -16.21
CA GLU A 130 23.27 -6.60 -16.54
C GLU A 130 24.11 -7.88 -16.51
N ILE A 131 25.36 -7.84 -16.99
CA ILE A 131 26.29 -8.98 -16.92
C ILE A 131 26.69 -9.27 -15.46
N LEU A 132 27.00 -8.23 -14.68
CA LEU A 132 27.36 -8.39 -13.27
C LEU A 132 26.19 -8.97 -12.46
N GLU A 133 24.96 -8.53 -12.72
CA GLU A 133 23.75 -9.11 -12.12
C GLU A 133 23.65 -10.61 -12.41
N ASP A 134 23.81 -11.02 -13.67
CA ASP A 134 23.79 -12.43 -14.09
C ASP A 134 24.87 -13.25 -13.37
N VAL A 135 26.09 -12.71 -13.30
CA VAL A 135 27.22 -13.33 -12.60
C VAL A 135 26.96 -13.45 -11.10
N PHE A 136 26.42 -12.41 -10.45
CA PHE A 136 26.10 -12.47 -9.02
C PHE A 136 24.98 -13.47 -8.73
N VAL A 137 23.88 -13.45 -9.47
CA VAL A 137 22.73 -14.34 -9.22
C VAL A 137 23.09 -15.79 -9.48
N ASN A 138 23.72 -16.09 -10.63
CA ASN A 138 23.88 -17.46 -11.09
C ASN A 138 25.14 -18.15 -10.53
N ILE A 139 26.19 -17.38 -10.25
CA ILE A 139 27.50 -17.93 -9.89
C ILE A 139 27.82 -17.69 -8.43
N TYR A 140 27.73 -16.44 -7.96
CA TYR A 140 28.29 -16.06 -6.67
C TYR A 140 27.31 -16.16 -5.50
N LEU A 141 26.08 -15.68 -5.61
CA LEU A 141 25.14 -15.67 -4.50
C LEU A 141 24.64 -17.10 -4.22
N PRO A 142 24.57 -17.55 -2.94
CA PRO A 142 23.96 -18.82 -2.56
C PRO A 142 22.42 -18.78 -2.59
N GLU A 143 21.77 -19.92 -2.84
CA GLU A 143 20.28 -20.00 -2.95
C GLU A 143 19.60 -19.98 -1.59
N ASN A 144 20.22 -20.65 -0.62
CA ASN A 144 19.58 -20.99 0.65
C ASN A 144 20.17 -20.23 1.85
N ARG A 145 21.17 -19.38 1.63
CA ARG A 145 21.85 -18.66 2.72
C ARG A 145 22.35 -17.29 2.29
N ARG A 146 22.43 -16.38 3.26
CA ARG A 146 23.10 -15.08 3.14
C ARG A 146 24.62 -15.25 3.21
N LEU A 147 25.35 -14.30 2.64
CA LEU A 147 26.81 -14.25 2.75
C LEU A 147 27.21 -13.82 4.16
N PHE A 148 28.21 -14.48 4.75
CA PHE A 148 28.78 -14.13 6.04
C PHE A 148 30.04 -13.27 5.88
N PHE A 149 30.26 -12.37 6.83
CA PHE A 149 31.60 -11.81 7.03
C PHE A 149 32.45 -12.85 7.75
N ILE A 150 33.79 -12.80 7.62
CA ILE A 150 34.70 -13.72 8.31
C ILE A 150 34.41 -13.76 9.83
N ASN A 151 34.03 -12.61 10.42
CA ASN A 151 33.70 -12.49 11.84
C ASN A 151 32.34 -13.09 12.27
N GLN A 152 31.51 -13.50 11.31
CA GLN A 152 30.13 -13.98 11.52
C GLN A 152 29.95 -15.45 11.07
N GLN A 153 31.03 -16.13 10.65
CA GLN A 153 30.90 -17.51 10.21
C GLN A 153 30.59 -18.45 11.41
N PRO A 154 29.61 -19.38 11.25
CA PRO A 154 29.14 -20.23 12.34
C PRO A 154 30.11 -21.34 12.74
N ASN A 155 31.01 -21.75 11.83
CA ASN A 155 32.02 -22.77 12.12
C ASN A 155 33.37 -22.10 12.35
N GLN A 156 34.06 -22.51 13.41
CA GLN A 156 35.50 -22.25 13.53
C GLN A 156 36.15 -22.80 12.27
N VAL A 157 36.85 -21.94 11.55
CA VAL A 157 37.59 -22.29 10.34
C VAL A 157 38.68 -23.28 10.74
N THR A 158 38.41 -24.59 10.71
CA THR A 158 39.37 -25.62 11.16
C THR A 158 40.28 -26.11 10.04
N THR A 159 39.94 -25.82 8.78
CA THR A 159 40.62 -26.36 7.59
C THR A 159 41.10 -25.22 6.68
N LYS A 160 42.29 -25.37 6.07
CA LYS A 160 42.83 -24.40 5.09
C LYS A 160 41.85 -24.09 3.94
N GLN A 161 41.07 -25.08 3.50
CA GLN A 161 39.98 -24.91 2.52
C GLN A 161 38.85 -24.00 3.03
N ALA A 162 38.41 -24.18 4.28
CA ALA A 162 37.39 -23.31 4.88
C ALA A 162 37.91 -21.87 5.04
N ALA A 163 39.21 -21.69 5.31
CA ALA A 163 39.83 -20.37 5.43
C ALA A 163 39.85 -19.62 4.09
N ALA A 164 40.17 -20.32 3.00
CA ALA A 164 40.12 -19.77 1.65
C ALA A 164 38.68 -19.42 1.25
N LEU A 165 37.70 -20.28 1.52
CA LEU A 165 36.27 -20.02 1.24
C LEU A 165 35.73 -18.83 2.04
N ALA A 166 36.10 -18.70 3.32
CA ALA A 166 35.70 -17.56 4.15
C ALA A 166 36.22 -16.22 3.59
N PHE A 167 37.45 -16.21 3.07
CA PHE A 167 38.01 -15.03 2.39
C PHE A 167 37.29 -14.71 1.08
N VAL A 168 37.00 -15.74 0.27
CA VAL A 168 36.20 -15.61 -0.96
C VAL A 168 34.81 -15.04 -0.64
N GLU A 169 34.17 -15.54 0.41
CA GLU A 169 32.84 -15.09 0.82
C GLU A 169 32.82 -13.62 1.24
N GLU A 170 33.79 -13.18 2.06
CA GLU A 170 33.88 -11.78 2.46
C GLU A 170 34.18 -10.85 1.28
N THR A 171 35.10 -11.24 0.39
CA THR A 171 35.45 -10.42 -0.79
C THR A 171 34.28 -10.30 -1.75
N VAL A 172 33.54 -11.39 -2.01
CA VAL A 172 32.30 -11.35 -2.80
C VAL A 172 31.28 -10.42 -2.16
N LYS A 173 31.10 -10.46 -0.84
CA LYS A 173 30.16 -9.58 -0.13
C LYS A 173 30.55 -8.10 -0.21
N GLN A 174 31.84 -7.78 -0.14
CA GLN A 174 32.35 -6.42 -0.33
C GLN A 174 32.15 -5.94 -1.77
N LEU A 175 32.46 -6.79 -2.76
CA LEU A 175 32.26 -6.47 -4.18
C LEU A 175 30.78 -6.29 -4.52
N TYR A 176 29.90 -7.10 -3.95
CA TYR A 176 28.45 -6.96 -4.09
C TYR A 176 27.94 -5.64 -3.48
N SER A 177 28.47 -5.27 -2.31
CA SER A 177 28.16 -3.96 -1.68
C SER A 177 28.57 -2.79 -2.59
N ASN A 178 29.78 -2.85 -3.14
CA ASN A 178 30.28 -1.85 -4.09
C ASN A 178 29.44 -1.82 -5.38
N PHE A 179 28.98 -2.98 -5.86
CA PHE A 179 28.10 -3.06 -7.02
C PHE A 179 26.75 -2.38 -6.77
N ILE A 180 26.14 -2.57 -5.59
CA ILE A 180 24.92 -1.87 -5.20
C ILE A 180 25.13 -0.35 -5.17
N ASP A 181 26.27 0.14 -4.64
CA ASP A 181 26.61 1.56 -4.65
C ASP A 181 26.71 2.12 -6.08
N LEU A 182 27.31 1.36 -7.00
CA LEU A 182 27.41 1.74 -8.40
C LEU A 182 26.03 1.74 -9.08
N LEU A 183 25.17 0.76 -8.80
CA LEU A 183 23.78 0.74 -9.28
C LEU A 183 22.98 1.92 -8.75
N GLN A 184 23.17 2.30 -7.49
CA GLN A 184 22.56 3.49 -6.90
C GLN A 184 22.99 4.75 -7.67
N GLN A 185 24.28 4.89 -8.01
CA GLN A 185 24.76 6.02 -8.81
C GLN A 185 24.10 6.07 -10.19
N ILE A 186 23.99 4.94 -10.89
CA ILE A 186 23.32 4.86 -12.21
C ILE A 186 21.82 5.18 -12.08
N ALA A 187 21.18 4.77 -10.98
CA ALA A 187 19.79 5.07 -10.70
C ALA A 187 19.52 6.56 -10.40
N HIS A 188 20.55 7.41 -10.27
CA HIS A 188 20.41 8.86 -10.13
C HIS A 188 20.73 9.63 -11.44
N ASP A 189 20.91 8.94 -12.58
CA ASP A 189 21.13 9.59 -13.87
C ASP A 189 19.97 10.55 -14.23
N PRO A 190 20.23 11.72 -14.85
CA PRO A 190 19.19 12.67 -15.24
C PRO A 190 18.12 12.07 -16.18
N ILE A 191 18.44 11.04 -16.96
CA ILE A 191 17.54 10.45 -17.96
C ILE A 191 16.67 9.35 -17.33
N ALA A 192 15.34 9.54 -17.37
CA ALA A 192 14.37 8.64 -16.76
C ALA A 192 14.43 7.19 -17.29
N GLN A 193 14.56 7.00 -18.60
CA GLN A 193 14.65 5.67 -19.21
C GLN A 193 15.86 4.86 -18.71
N ILE A 194 16.95 5.56 -18.35
CA ILE A 194 18.16 4.93 -17.83
C ILE A 194 17.96 4.52 -16.38
N ARG A 195 17.22 5.30 -15.58
CA ARG A 195 16.89 4.98 -14.18
C ARG A 195 15.99 3.74 -14.03
N ILE A 196 15.13 3.45 -14.99
CA ILE A 196 14.21 2.29 -14.94
C ILE A 196 14.96 0.95 -14.92
N ARG A 197 16.06 0.85 -15.68
CA ARG A 197 16.87 -0.37 -15.80
C ARG A 197 17.49 -0.81 -14.46
N PRO A 198 18.28 0.01 -13.75
CA PRO A 198 18.84 -0.38 -12.45
C PRO A 198 17.76 -0.65 -11.41
N ILE A 199 16.61 0.04 -11.42
CA ILE A 199 15.49 -0.30 -10.51
C ILE A 199 14.95 -1.71 -10.79
N SER A 200 14.82 -2.07 -12.06
CA SER A 200 14.41 -3.43 -12.47
C SER A 200 15.46 -4.49 -12.13
N MET A 201 16.75 -4.13 -12.11
CA MET A 201 17.82 -5.00 -11.64
C MET A 201 17.77 -5.17 -10.11
N LEU A 202 17.56 -4.09 -9.36
CA LEU A 202 17.43 -4.15 -7.90
C LEU A 202 16.23 -5.01 -7.48
N GLU A 203 15.08 -4.90 -8.15
CA GLU A 203 13.93 -5.79 -7.87
C GLU A 203 14.25 -7.25 -8.20
N ARG A 204 14.93 -7.53 -9.33
CA ARG A 204 15.31 -8.90 -9.69
C ARG A 204 16.30 -9.49 -8.68
N LEU A 205 17.30 -8.73 -8.25
CA LEU A 205 18.23 -9.12 -7.20
C LEU A 205 17.45 -9.44 -5.91
N LEU A 206 16.57 -8.55 -5.47
CA LEU A 206 15.77 -8.74 -4.25
C LEU A 206 14.81 -9.95 -4.37
N SER A 207 14.20 -10.15 -5.54
CA SER A 207 13.25 -11.22 -5.82
C SER A 207 13.92 -12.58 -5.94
N GLN A 208 15.13 -12.66 -6.49
CA GLN A 208 15.83 -13.92 -6.71
C GLN A 208 16.71 -14.28 -5.51
N ARG A 209 17.51 -13.32 -5.01
CA ARG A 209 18.52 -13.51 -3.96
C ARG A 209 18.56 -12.31 -2.99
N PRO A 210 17.84 -12.35 -1.86
CA PRO A 210 17.72 -11.22 -0.93
C PRO A 210 18.97 -11.03 -0.03
N GLU A 211 20.15 -10.87 -0.65
CA GLU A 211 21.37 -10.43 0.03
C GLU A 211 21.33 -8.90 0.19
N GLN A 212 21.64 -8.39 1.40
CA GLN A 212 21.41 -6.97 1.76
C GLN A 212 19.96 -6.49 1.54
N GLU A 213 18.97 -7.35 1.81
CA GLU A 213 17.52 -7.11 1.62
C GLU A 213 17.07 -5.70 2.02
N LYS A 214 17.41 -5.26 3.24
CA LYS A 214 17.02 -3.94 3.77
C LYS A 214 17.54 -2.80 2.89
N ARG A 215 18.79 -2.87 2.47
CA ARG A 215 19.43 -1.84 1.64
C ARG A 215 18.83 -1.80 0.23
N LEU A 216 18.61 -2.96 -0.38
CA LEU A 216 17.96 -3.06 -1.69
C LEU A 216 16.56 -2.47 -1.64
N LEU A 217 15.80 -2.80 -0.59
CA LEU A 217 14.46 -2.28 -0.38
C LEU A 217 14.44 -0.76 -0.17
N GLU A 218 15.31 -0.23 0.69
CA GLU A 218 15.49 1.22 0.89
C GLU A 218 15.73 1.94 -0.44
N LEU A 219 16.63 1.41 -1.28
CA LEU A 219 16.94 1.99 -2.61
C LEU A 219 15.76 1.96 -3.59
N ILE A 220 14.98 0.87 -3.60
CA ILE A 220 13.81 0.75 -4.47
C ILE A 220 12.69 1.69 -3.97
N VAL A 221 12.43 1.69 -2.66
CA VAL A 221 11.37 2.51 -2.03
C VAL A 221 11.69 4.00 -2.20
N ASP A 222 12.95 4.42 -2.07
CA ASP A 222 13.37 5.80 -2.35
C ASP A 222 13.00 6.26 -3.77
N LYS A 223 12.98 5.35 -4.74
CA LYS A 223 12.59 5.65 -6.14
C LYS A 223 11.09 5.80 -6.36
N LEU A 224 10.25 5.55 -5.36
CA LEU A 224 8.86 6.01 -5.38
C LEU A 224 8.77 7.55 -5.34
N GLY A 225 9.82 8.21 -4.84
CA GLY A 225 9.93 9.67 -4.78
C GLY A 225 10.62 10.33 -5.98
N ASP A 226 10.83 9.60 -7.08
CA ASP A 226 11.47 10.14 -8.29
C ASP A 226 10.67 11.32 -8.86
N PRO A 227 11.33 12.39 -9.38
CA PRO A 227 10.64 13.49 -10.04
C PRO A 227 9.82 13.03 -11.27
N ASP A 228 10.25 11.96 -11.95
CA ASP A 228 9.57 11.43 -13.11
C ASP A 228 8.50 10.41 -12.72
N SER A 229 7.25 10.70 -13.09
CA SER A 229 6.09 9.84 -12.86
C SER A 229 6.21 8.45 -13.48
N THR A 230 6.92 8.30 -14.60
CA THR A 230 7.11 7.02 -15.29
C THR A 230 8.02 6.09 -14.48
N VAL A 231 9.05 6.65 -13.85
CA VAL A 231 9.96 5.91 -12.97
C VAL A 231 9.21 5.50 -11.70
N ALA A 232 8.52 6.44 -11.04
CA ALA A 232 7.78 6.15 -9.81
C ALA A 232 6.65 5.11 -10.00
N SER A 233 5.91 5.20 -11.11
CA SER A 233 4.86 4.22 -11.46
C SER A 233 5.44 2.85 -11.81
N LYS A 234 6.60 2.78 -12.49
CA LYS A 234 7.29 1.52 -12.74
C LYS A 234 7.81 0.90 -11.44
N THR A 235 8.36 1.69 -10.53
CA THR A 235 8.78 1.25 -9.19
C THR A 235 7.60 0.66 -8.41
N LEU A 236 6.44 1.35 -8.41
CA LEU A 236 5.20 0.85 -7.80
C LEU A 236 4.80 -0.52 -8.37
N HIS A 237 4.84 -0.67 -9.69
CA HIS A 237 4.51 -1.93 -10.34
C HIS A 237 5.48 -3.06 -9.97
N LEU A 238 6.79 -2.78 -9.93
CA LEU A 238 7.83 -3.73 -9.53
C LEU A 238 7.67 -4.17 -8.07
N LEU A 239 7.34 -3.26 -7.15
CA LEU A 239 7.07 -3.59 -5.76
C LEU A 239 5.84 -4.49 -5.61
N ASN A 240 4.77 -4.24 -6.35
CA ASN A 240 3.60 -5.11 -6.34
C ASN A 240 3.93 -6.51 -6.87
N GLN A 241 4.69 -6.60 -7.96
CA GLN A 241 5.16 -7.87 -8.51
C GLN A 241 6.04 -8.64 -7.50
N LEU A 242 6.86 -7.92 -6.72
CA LEU A 242 7.65 -8.52 -5.66
C LEU A 242 6.76 -9.11 -4.55
N LEU A 243 5.70 -8.40 -4.15
CA LEU A 243 4.77 -8.89 -3.12
C LEU A 243 3.97 -10.11 -3.57
N GLU A 244 3.69 -10.22 -4.87
CA GLU A 244 3.06 -11.42 -5.46
C GLU A 244 3.96 -12.65 -5.34
N LYS A 245 5.28 -12.48 -5.55
CA LYS A 245 6.25 -13.58 -5.42
C LYS A 245 6.57 -13.91 -3.95
N HIS A 246 6.67 -12.90 -3.08
CA HIS A 246 7.15 -13.04 -1.70
C HIS A 246 6.19 -12.37 -0.70
N PRO A 247 5.10 -13.04 -0.28
CA PRO A 247 4.12 -12.46 0.64
C PRO A 247 4.69 -12.19 2.04
N GLY A 248 5.75 -12.87 2.46
CA GLY A 248 6.41 -12.61 3.74
C GLY A 248 7.07 -11.23 3.86
N MET A 249 7.35 -10.56 2.72
CA MET A 249 8.01 -9.25 2.72
C MET A 249 7.05 -8.08 3.00
N LYS A 250 5.73 -8.31 3.03
CA LYS A 250 4.72 -7.26 3.24
C LYS A 250 5.02 -6.38 4.47
N HIS A 251 5.38 -7.00 5.60
CA HIS A 251 5.68 -6.27 6.83
C HIS A 251 6.92 -5.38 6.69
N VAL A 252 7.98 -5.87 6.05
CA VAL A 252 9.23 -5.13 5.86
C VAL A 252 9.00 -3.95 4.93
N LEU A 253 8.26 -4.15 3.83
CA LEU A 253 7.90 -3.09 2.89
C LEU A 253 7.05 -2.00 3.55
N VAL A 254 6.04 -2.36 4.34
CA VAL A 254 5.21 -1.38 5.05
C VAL A 254 6.03 -0.52 6.00
N ASN A 255 6.97 -1.12 6.74
CA ASN A 255 7.86 -0.38 7.64
C ASN A 255 8.73 0.63 6.89
N GLU A 256 9.21 0.27 5.69
CA GLU A 256 10.07 1.14 4.90
C GLU A 256 9.28 2.29 4.24
N ILE A 257 8.09 2.00 3.73
CA ILE A 257 7.20 3.03 3.19
C ILE A 257 6.72 3.98 4.30
N GLU A 258 6.46 3.46 5.51
CA GLU A 258 6.15 4.27 6.69
C GLU A 258 7.28 5.27 6.98
N ARG A 259 8.54 4.81 7.02
CA ARG A 259 9.72 5.70 7.18
C ARG A 259 9.78 6.76 6.09
N LEU A 260 9.52 6.39 4.84
CA LEU A 260 9.50 7.32 3.72
C LEU A 260 8.39 8.37 3.88
N LEU A 261 7.19 7.99 4.31
CA LEU A 261 6.01 8.86 4.41
C LEU A 261 6.05 9.88 5.55
N PHE A 262 6.76 9.57 6.65
CA PHE A 262 6.90 10.47 7.81
C PHE A 262 8.21 11.29 7.80
N ARG A 263 9.01 11.18 6.74
CA ARG A 263 10.18 12.03 6.53
C ARG A 263 9.80 13.52 6.40
N GLN A 264 10.65 14.40 6.89
CA GLN A 264 10.47 15.85 6.72
C GLN A 264 10.63 16.24 5.24
N ASN A 265 9.76 17.13 4.74
CA ASN A 265 9.82 17.71 3.38
C ASN A 265 9.70 16.71 2.21
N ILE A 266 8.81 15.74 2.30
CA ILE A 266 8.51 14.84 1.18
C ILE A 266 7.68 15.57 0.12
N ARG A 267 8.01 15.31 -1.15
CA ARG A 267 7.24 15.82 -2.30
C ARG A 267 5.83 15.19 -2.34
N PRO A 268 4.76 15.96 -2.65
CA PRO A 268 3.41 15.42 -2.77
C PRO A 268 3.28 14.25 -3.76
N SER A 269 4.05 14.28 -4.85
CA SER A 269 4.13 13.17 -5.83
C SER A 269 4.61 11.87 -5.18
N ALA A 270 5.68 11.94 -4.37
CA ALA A 270 6.23 10.80 -3.66
C ALA A 270 5.22 10.22 -2.65
N GLN A 271 4.52 11.10 -1.92
CA GLN A 271 3.46 10.69 -0.99
C GLN A 271 2.33 9.95 -1.73
N HIS A 272 1.94 10.42 -2.91
CA HIS A 272 0.89 9.79 -3.71
C HIS A 272 1.28 8.37 -4.13
N TYR A 273 2.48 8.16 -4.67
CA TYR A 273 2.93 6.83 -5.09
C TYR A 273 3.15 5.88 -3.91
N ALA A 274 3.70 6.38 -2.80
CA ALA A 274 3.85 5.61 -1.57
C ALA A 274 2.48 5.16 -1.01
N LEU A 275 1.48 6.05 -0.98
CA LEU A 275 0.12 5.70 -0.57
C LEU A 275 -0.54 4.71 -1.54
N CYS A 276 -0.38 4.89 -2.85
CA CYS A 276 -0.83 3.92 -3.84
C CYS A 276 -0.19 2.54 -3.60
N CYS A 277 1.09 2.49 -3.22
CA CYS A 277 1.77 1.24 -2.88
C CYS A 277 1.16 0.58 -1.65
N LEU A 278 0.96 1.32 -0.55
CA LEU A 278 0.32 0.78 0.66
C LEU A 278 -1.08 0.24 0.39
N THR A 279 -1.89 0.97 -0.39
CA THR A 279 -3.25 0.54 -0.71
C THR A 279 -3.30 -0.61 -1.71
N ALA A 280 -2.26 -0.82 -2.52
CA ALA A 280 -2.16 -1.93 -3.45
C ALA A 280 -1.86 -3.27 -2.76
N ILE A 281 -1.42 -3.26 -1.50
CA ILE A 281 -1.14 -4.48 -0.73
C ILE A 281 -2.43 -5.30 -0.60
N MET A 282 -2.36 -6.55 -1.03
CA MET A 282 -3.45 -7.52 -0.92
C MET A 282 -3.37 -8.24 0.43
N PHE A 283 -4.45 -8.19 1.19
CA PHE A 283 -4.55 -8.86 2.50
C PHE A 283 -4.98 -10.31 2.35
N THR A 284 -4.38 -11.19 3.15
CA THR A 284 -4.89 -12.54 3.39
C THR A 284 -5.44 -12.64 4.82
N SER A 285 -6.18 -13.70 5.14
CA SER A 285 -6.77 -13.90 6.48
C SER A 285 -5.74 -14.00 7.62
N GLN A 286 -4.46 -14.18 7.30
CA GLN A 286 -3.36 -14.24 8.26
C GLN A 286 -2.78 -12.85 8.61
N ASP A 287 -3.02 -11.83 7.77
CA ASP A 287 -2.40 -10.50 7.87
C ASP A 287 -3.11 -9.56 8.88
N ASN A 288 -3.68 -10.09 9.96
CA ASN A 288 -4.49 -9.29 10.91
C ASN A 288 -3.67 -8.14 11.54
N ASP A 289 -2.45 -8.45 11.99
CA ASP A 289 -1.57 -7.47 12.63
C ASP A 289 -1.07 -6.41 11.64
N LEU A 290 -0.80 -6.82 10.40
CA LEU A 290 -0.43 -5.90 9.32
C LEU A 290 -1.58 -4.95 9.01
N ALA A 291 -2.81 -5.45 8.93
CA ALA A 291 -4.00 -4.65 8.67
C ALA A 291 -4.26 -3.65 9.80
N ASN A 292 -4.12 -4.08 11.06
CA ASN A 292 -4.17 -3.19 12.23
C ASN A 292 -3.10 -2.09 12.15
N LYS A 293 -1.86 -2.44 11.81
CA LYS A 293 -0.77 -1.47 11.64
C LYS A 293 -1.06 -0.47 10.52
N LEU A 294 -1.52 -0.94 9.35
CA LEU A 294 -1.84 -0.08 8.21
C LEU A 294 -2.97 0.90 8.52
N ILE A 295 -3.99 0.47 9.26
CA ILE A 295 -5.08 1.35 9.69
C ILE A 295 -4.54 2.49 10.56
N LYS A 296 -3.66 2.20 11.52
CA LYS A 296 -3.00 3.24 12.33
C LYS A 296 -2.20 4.21 11.47
N ILE A 297 -1.43 3.71 10.51
CA ILE A 297 -0.65 4.54 9.56
C ILE A 297 -1.59 5.43 8.73
N TYR A 298 -2.67 4.87 8.17
CA TYR A 298 -3.62 5.63 7.35
C TYR A 298 -4.28 6.75 8.15
N PHE A 299 -4.68 6.49 9.39
CA PHE A 299 -5.30 7.50 10.26
C PHE A 299 -4.30 8.56 10.75
N ALA A 300 -3.04 8.20 11.00
CA ALA A 300 -1.98 9.17 11.29
C ALA A 300 -1.72 10.10 10.10
N LEU A 301 -1.62 9.54 8.88
CA LEU A 301 -1.46 10.32 7.64
C LEU A 301 -2.69 11.20 7.38
N PHE A 302 -3.86 10.69 7.70
CA PHE A 302 -5.10 11.43 7.60
C PHE A 302 -5.10 12.67 8.51
N ARG A 303 -4.69 12.56 9.79
CA ARG A 303 -4.51 13.74 10.67
C ARG A 303 -3.53 14.74 10.09
N LEU A 304 -2.38 14.26 9.62
CA LEU A 304 -1.36 15.13 9.01
C LEU A 304 -1.87 15.87 7.77
N PHE A 305 -2.73 15.25 6.98
CA PHE A 305 -3.33 15.89 5.82
C PHE A 305 -4.51 16.78 6.17
N SER A 306 -5.27 16.48 7.22
CA SER A 306 -6.35 17.36 7.70
C SER A 306 -5.83 18.68 8.27
N ILE A 307 -4.62 18.68 8.84
CA ILE A 307 -3.96 19.92 9.32
C ILE A 307 -3.41 20.76 8.15
N LYS A 308 -3.01 20.11 7.06
CA LYS A 308 -2.47 20.79 5.87
C LYS A 308 -3.62 21.19 4.94
N GLU A 309 -3.99 22.47 4.93
CA GLU A 309 -5.13 22.97 4.14
C GLU A 309 -5.01 22.76 2.61
N ASN A 310 -3.80 22.49 2.09
CA ASN A 310 -3.52 22.34 0.65
C ASN A 310 -3.46 20.88 0.14
N VAL A 311 -4.12 19.92 0.79
CA VAL A 311 -4.05 18.50 0.37
C VAL A 311 -5.13 18.17 -0.67
N SER A 312 -4.70 17.59 -1.79
CA SER A 312 -5.63 17.19 -2.86
C SER A 312 -6.64 16.12 -2.37
N SER A 313 -7.91 16.25 -2.77
CA SER A 313 -8.99 15.30 -2.48
C SER A 313 -8.68 13.85 -2.91
N LYS A 314 -7.69 13.65 -3.79
CA LYS A 314 -7.17 12.35 -4.22
C LYS A 314 -6.49 11.58 -3.09
N PHE A 315 -5.78 12.26 -2.19
CA PHE A 315 -5.10 11.61 -1.06
C PHE A 315 -6.11 10.97 -0.11
N PHE A 316 -7.17 11.72 0.24
CA PHE A 316 -8.26 11.20 1.06
C PHE A 316 -8.97 10.02 0.39
N ALA A 317 -9.19 10.06 -0.93
CA ALA A 317 -9.79 8.95 -1.67
C ALA A 317 -8.95 7.66 -1.57
N ILE A 318 -7.63 7.78 -1.67
CA ILE A 318 -6.69 6.65 -1.57
C ILE A 318 -6.70 6.11 -0.14
N LEU A 319 -6.53 6.98 0.86
CA LEU A 319 -6.54 6.60 2.28
C LEU A 319 -7.83 5.87 2.67
N LEU A 320 -8.99 6.43 2.34
CA LEU A 320 -10.29 5.82 2.64
C LEU A 320 -10.46 4.47 1.92
N GLY A 321 -9.95 4.35 0.69
CA GLY A 321 -9.90 3.08 -0.03
C GLY A 321 -9.04 2.04 0.68
N GLY A 322 -7.88 2.44 1.19
CA GLY A 322 -6.99 1.61 2.00
C GLY A 322 -7.63 1.13 3.29
N VAL A 323 -8.22 2.05 4.07
CA VAL A 323 -8.90 1.74 5.33
C VAL A 323 -10.09 0.80 5.10
N THR A 324 -10.94 1.09 4.10
CA THR A 324 -12.12 0.25 3.80
C THR A 324 -11.72 -1.17 3.39
N ARG A 325 -10.53 -1.35 2.79
CA ARG A 325 -10.01 -2.67 2.43
C ARG A 325 -9.37 -3.38 3.63
N ALA A 326 -8.60 -2.66 4.43
CA ALA A 326 -7.90 -3.24 5.58
C ALA A 326 -8.88 -3.64 6.70
N ILE A 327 -9.95 -2.87 6.91
CA ILE A 327 -10.87 -3.05 8.05
C ILE A 327 -11.57 -4.42 8.05
N SER A 328 -11.79 -5.05 6.90
CA SER A 328 -12.41 -6.39 6.83
C SER A 328 -11.49 -7.51 7.30
N PHE A 329 -10.18 -7.27 7.34
CA PHE A 329 -9.17 -8.24 7.77
C PHE A 329 -8.53 -7.87 9.12
N ALA A 330 -8.83 -6.67 9.61
CA ALA A 330 -8.24 -6.16 10.81
C ALA A 330 -9.19 -6.47 11.98
N LYS A 331 -8.68 -7.19 13.00
CA LYS A 331 -9.36 -7.34 14.29
C LYS A 331 -9.19 -6.04 15.08
N VAL A 332 -9.77 -4.95 14.58
CA VAL A 332 -9.54 -3.60 15.11
C VAL A 332 -10.45 -3.35 16.30
N ASP A 333 -9.85 -2.86 17.37
CA ASP A 333 -10.54 -2.08 18.39
C ASP A 333 -11.07 -0.79 17.74
N LEU A 334 -12.36 -0.79 17.42
CA LEU A 334 -13.08 0.33 16.78
C LEU A 334 -12.87 1.68 17.48
N GLU A 335 -12.42 1.67 18.73
CA GLU A 335 -12.09 2.85 19.53
C GLU A 335 -11.09 3.78 18.85
N ASN A 336 -10.05 3.25 18.19
CA ASN A 336 -9.09 4.10 17.47
C ASN A 336 -9.73 4.81 16.28
N ILE A 337 -10.76 4.22 15.67
CA ILE A 337 -11.49 4.82 14.53
C ILE A 337 -12.43 5.92 15.02
N MET A 338 -13.02 5.74 16.21
CA MET A 338 -13.95 6.68 16.82
C MET A 338 -13.31 8.05 17.08
N GLU A 339 -12.02 8.10 17.44
CA GLU A 339 -11.29 9.37 17.61
C GLU A 339 -11.31 10.24 16.34
N HIS A 340 -11.36 9.61 15.16
CA HIS A 340 -11.37 10.30 13.86
C HIS A 340 -12.76 10.45 13.24
N LEU A 341 -13.82 10.08 13.96
CA LEU A 341 -15.17 10.06 13.42
C LEU A 341 -15.62 11.44 12.92
N ASN A 342 -15.33 12.50 13.69
CA ASN A 342 -15.71 13.86 13.31
C ASN A 342 -15.02 14.31 12.02
N ASP A 343 -13.75 13.95 11.84
CA ASP A 343 -13.02 14.27 10.63
C ASP A 343 -13.55 13.51 9.41
N LEU A 344 -13.97 12.24 9.57
CA LEU A 344 -14.63 11.48 8.51
C LEU A 344 -15.91 12.17 8.06
N PHE A 345 -16.75 12.64 8.99
CA PHE A 345 -17.94 13.42 8.65
C PHE A 345 -17.61 14.75 7.99
N ARG A 346 -16.56 15.45 8.44
CA ARG A 346 -16.09 16.68 7.79
C ARG A 346 -15.73 16.43 6.32
N ILE A 347 -15.03 15.34 6.02
CA ILE A 347 -14.66 14.96 4.64
C ILE A 347 -15.85 14.61 3.77
N VAL A 348 -16.85 13.91 4.32
CA VAL A 348 -18.09 13.67 3.58
C VAL A 348 -18.67 14.99 3.11
N HIS A 349 -18.66 16.04 3.93
CA HIS A 349 -19.25 17.33 3.52
C HIS A 349 -18.34 18.24 2.70
N SER A 350 -17.01 18.14 2.83
CA SER A 350 -16.07 19.07 2.20
C SER A 350 -15.43 18.58 0.90
N THR A 351 -15.51 17.28 0.58
CA THR A 351 -14.81 16.70 -0.57
C THR A 351 -15.75 16.32 -1.72
N ASN A 352 -15.15 16.03 -2.88
CA ASN A 352 -15.89 15.59 -4.06
C ASN A 352 -16.78 14.35 -3.79
N PHE A 353 -17.79 14.16 -4.63
CA PHE A 353 -18.71 13.02 -4.52
C PHE A 353 -17.99 11.65 -4.39
N LYS A 354 -16.92 11.41 -5.16
CA LYS A 354 -16.20 10.12 -5.13
C LYS A 354 -15.58 9.82 -3.76
N THR A 355 -14.87 10.78 -3.17
CA THR A 355 -14.25 10.65 -1.84
C THR A 355 -15.33 10.56 -0.76
N SER A 356 -16.40 11.34 -0.90
CA SER A 356 -17.56 11.30 0.00
C SER A 356 -18.22 9.91 0.05
N VAL A 357 -18.43 9.27 -1.11
CA VAL A 357 -19.00 7.91 -1.17
C VAL A 357 -18.09 6.90 -0.47
N ARG A 358 -16.76 7.01 -0.63
CA ARG A 358 -15.81 6.12 0.07
C ARG A 358 -15.82 6.34 1.58
N ALA A 359 -15.92 7.59 2.04
CA ALA A 359 -16.07 7.92 3.46
C ALA A 359 -17.40 7.38 4.01
N LEU A 360 -18.50 7.53 3.28
CA LEU A 360 -19.80 6.96 3.65
C LEU A 360 -19.79 5.43 3.69
N GLN A 361 -19.05 4.76 2.81
CA GLN A 361 -18.87 3.31 2.89
C GLN A 361 -18.16 2.89 4.18
N LEU A 362 -17.12 3.62 4.59
CA LEU A 362 -16.43 3.37 5.84
C LEU A 362 -17.35 3.63 7.04
N LEU A 363 -18.06 4.75 7.06
CA LEU A 363 -19.03 5.08 8.10
C LEU A 363 -20.15 4.03 8.19
N PHE A 364 -20.61 3.49 7.07
CA PHE A 364 -21.59 2.40 7.06
C PHE A 364 -21.06 1.14 7.74
N ARG A 365 -19.80 0.77 7.52
CA ARG A 365 -19.17 -0.37 8.21
C ARG A 365 -19.09 -0.17 9.72
N ILE A 366 -18.79 1.05 10.16
CA ILE A 366 -18.76 1.37 11.60
C ILE A 366 -20.18 1.32 12.16
N ALA A 367 -21.15 1.89 11.43
CA ALA A 367 -22.56 1.84 11.79
C ALA A 367 -23.06 0.38 11.90
N GLU A 368 -22.66 -0.52 11.00
CA GLU A 368 -22.99 -1.97 11.06
C GLU A 368 -22.67 -2.59 12.43
N GLN A 369 -21.64 -2.11 13.12
CA GLN A 369 -21.18 -2.66 14.40
C GLN A 369 -21.64 -1.83 15.61
N ARG A 370 -21.92 -0.54 15.44
CA ARG A 370 -22.30 0.41 16.51
C ARG A 370 -23.45 1.31 16.06
N THR A 371 -24.56 1.29 16.79
CA THR A 371 -25.78 2.07 16.45
C THR A 371 -25.68 3.56 16.82
N GLU A 372 -24.70 3.96 17.62
CA GLU A 372 -24.51 5.35 18.10
C GLU A 372 -24.37 6.38 16.97
N ILE A 373 -23.88 5.95 15.80
CA ILE A 373 -23.54 6.83 14.68
C ILE A 373 -24.68 6.89 13.66
N ASP A 374 -25.71 6.05 13.80
CA ASP A 374 -26.75 5.85 12.78
C ASP A 374 -27.39 7.18 12.38
N GLU A 375 -27.82 8.02 13.33
CA GLU A 375 -28.48 9.29 13.00
C GLU A 375 -27.58 10.22 12.16
N ARG A 376 -26.33 10.44 12.58
CA ARG A 376 -25.37 11.27 11.84
C ARG A 376 -25.06 10.68 10.48
N TYR A 377 -24.90 9.36 10.40
CA TYR A 377 -24.64 8.64 9.17
C TYR A 377 -25.77 8.82 8.15
N PHE A 378 -27.01 8.54 8.54
CA PHE A 378 -28.15 8.65 7.62
C PHE A 378 -28.43 10.10 7.23
N ASN A 379 -28.22 11.08 8.13
CA ASN A 379 -28.30 12.50 7.79
C ASN A 379 -27.29 12.87 6.69
N ALA A 380 -26.04 12.41 6.83
CA ALA A 380 -25.00 12.67 5.85
C ALA A 380 -25.30 11.98 4.50
N LEU A 381 -25.74 10.73 4.52
CA LEU A 381 -26.14 9.97 3.33
C LEU A 381 -27.32 10.63 2.61
N TYR A 382 -28.35 11.04 3.37
CA TYR A 382 -29.57 11.67 2.84
C TYR A 382 -29.27 13.03 2.22
N LYS A 383 -28.38 13.83 2.84
CA LYS A 383 -27.91 15.09 2.26
C LYS A 383 -27.12 14.87 0.96
N LYS A 384 -26.25 13.86 0.92
CA LYS A 384 -25.47 13.53 -0.30
C LYS A 384 -26.31 13.08 -1.48
N LEU A 385 -27.45 12.46 -1.21
CA LEU A 385 -28.41 12.12 -2.26
C LEU A 385 -28.98 13.36 -2.98
N SER A 386 -28.96 14.54 -2.36
CA SER A 386 -29.50 15.78 -2.94
C SER A 386 -28.49 16.61 -3.75
N GLU A 387 -27.19 16.28 -3.73
CA GLU A 387 -26.15 17.10 -4.39
C GLU A 387 -25.99 16.77 -5.89
N PRO A 388 -26.05 17.71 -6.84
CA PRO A 388 -26.09 17.43 -8.29
C PRO A 388 -24.85 16.75 -8.92
N GLU A 389 -23.84 16.38 -8.13
CA GLU A 389 -22.55 15.81 -8.57
C GLU A 389 -22.62 14.34 -9.04
N TRP A 390 -23.77 13.65 -8.94
CA TRP A 390 -23.87 12.20 -9.23
C TRP A 390 -23.76 11.80 -10.71
N LYS A 391 -23.66 12.74 -11.65
CA LYS A 391 -23.69 12.48 -13.11
C LYS A 391 -22.57 11.56 -13.62
N ASN A 392 -21.59 11.20 -12.79
CA ASN A 392 -20.59 10.18 -13.11
C ASN A 392 -21.10 8.75 -12.83
N PHE A 393 -21.63 8.11 -13.87
CA PHE A 393 -22.25 6.77 -13.83
C PHE A 393 -21.42 5.67 -13.14
N LYS A 394 -20.07 5.72 -13.21
CA LYS A 394 -19.21 4.65 -12.64
C LYS A 394 -19.29 4.56 -11.12
N MET A 395 -19.47 5.69 -10.43
CA MET A 395 -19.60 5.71 -8.97
C MET A 395 -21.05 5.58 -8.51
N LEU A 396 -22.02 5.88 -9.39
CA LEU A 396 -23.44 5.79 -9.09
C LEU A 396 -23.85 4.38 -8.64
N SER A 397 -23.43 3.33 -9.36
CA SER A 397 -23.73 1.95 -8.95
C SER A 397 -23.20 1.62 -7.55
N THR A 398 -22.01 2.12 -7.20
CA THR A 398 -21.43 1.94 -5.86
C THR A 398 -22.23 2.68 -4.80
N PHE A 399 -22.71 3.89 -5.11
CA PHE A 399 -23.51 4.71 -4.20
C PHE A 399 -24.92 4.14 -4.00
N LEU A 400 -25.59 3.71 -5.08
CA LEU A 400 -26.90 3.04 -5.01
C LEU A 400 -26.81 1.74 -4.20
N ASN A 401 -25.74 0.96 -4.38
CA ASN A 401 -25.49 -0.22 -3.54
C ASN A 401 -25.31 0.12 -2.05
N LEU A 402 -24.67 1.25 -1.74
CA LEU A 402 -24.55 1.72 -0.36
C LEU A 402 -25.93 2.09 0.21
N ILE A 403 -26.73 2.85 -0.54
CA ILE A 403 -28.09 3.22 -0.14
C ILE A 403 -28.95 1.98 0.10
N PHE A 404 -28.93 1.03 -0.85
CA PHE A 404 -29.65 -0.23 -0.74
C PHE A 404 -29.31 -0.98 0.57
N LYS A 405 -28.01 -1.19 0.84
CA LYS A 405 -27.57 -1.86 2.07
C LYS A 405 -27.93 -1.07 3.33
N SER A 406 -27.86 0.26 3.25
CA SER A 406 -28.22 1.15 4.36
C SER A 406 -29.69 1.04 4.71
N MET A 407 -30.57 1.07 3.70
CA MET A 407 -32.03 0.92 3.88
C MET A 407 -32.43 -0.46 4.38
N LEU A 408 -31.73 -1.53 3.97
CA LEU A 408 -32.03 -2.88 4.46
C LEU A 408 -31.67 -3.09 5.94
N LYS A 409 -30.63 -2.42 6.42
CA LYS A 409 -30.17 -2.52 7.81
C LYS A 409 -30.98 -1.61 8.74
N ASP A 410 -31.53 -0.53 8.21
CA ASP A 410 -32.23 0.50 8.97
C ASP A 410 -33.48 -0.06 9.65
N THR A 411 -33.64 0.15 10.96
CA THR A 411 -34.85 -0.25 11.69
C THR A 411 -35.93 0.83 11.70
N MET A 412 -35.60 2.07 11.32
CA MET A 412 -36.50 3.22 11.39
C MET A 412 -37.26 3.41 10.08
N GLU A 413 -38.52 2.97 10.05
CA GLU A 413 -39.38 3.10 8.88
C GLU A 413 -39.54 4.52 8.33
N PRO A 414 -39.73 5.58 9.16
CA PRO A 414 -39.86 6.95 8.66
C PRO A 414 -38.67 7.40 7.81
N ARG A 415 -37.47 6.93 8.19
CA ARG A 415 -36.22 7.24 7.51
C ARG A 415 -36.15 6.54 6.16
N ILE A 416 -36.50 5.26 6.11
CA ILE A 416 -36.57 4.49 4.87
C ILE A 416 -37.57 5.13 3.90
N ARG A 417 -38.74 5.55 4.39
CA ARG A 417 -39.75 6.25 3.57
C ARG A 417 -39.23 7.57 3.03
N ALA A 418 -38.48 8.34 3.81
CA ALA A 418 -37.84 9.57 3.35
C ALA A 418 -36.84 9.30 2.22
N PHE A 419 -36.05 8.23 2.30
CA PHE A 419 -35.15 7.80 1.24
C PHE A 419 -35.92 7.39 -0.02
N ILE A 420 -36.97 6.58 0.10
CA ILE A 420 -37.81 6.16 -1.03
C ILE A 420 -38.41 7.38 -1.73
N LYS A 421 -39.03 8.29 -0.95
CA LYS A 421 -39.63 9.53 -1.47
C LYS A 421 -38.63 10.35 -2.27
N ARG A 422 -37.43 10.59 -1.71
CA ARG A 422 -36.38 11.37 -2.38
C ARG A 422 -35.83 10.66 -3.62
N LEU A 423 -35.64 9.35 -3.58
CA LEU A 423 -35.20 8.57 -4.75
C LEU A 423 -36.20 8.66 -5.91
N LEU A 424 -37.50 8.60 -5.61
CA LEU A 424 -38.56 8.75 -6.62
C LEU A 424 -38.62 10.18 -7.18
N GLN A 425 -38.36 11.19 -6.36
CA GLN A 425 -38.21 12.57 -6.84
C GLN A 425 -37.06 12.71 -7.82
N LEU A 426 -35.94 12.03 -7.56
CA LEU A 426 -34.81 12.01 -8.49
C LEU A 426 -35.16 11.31 -9.82
N CYS A 427 -36.03 10.29 -9.81
CA CYS A 427 -36.46 9.64 -11.04
C CYS A 427 -37.16 10.60 -12.02
N LEU A 428 -37.80 11.65 -11.55
CA LEU A 428 -38.52 12.59 -12.42
C LEU A 428 -37.59 13.45 -13.30
N PHE A 429 -36.29 13.52 -12.98
CA PHE A 429 -35.34 14.43 -13.62
C PHE A 429 -34.10 13.72 -14.22
N ASN A 430 -34.10 12.39 -14.32
CA ASN A 430 -32.95 11.61 -14.77
C ASN A 430 -33.31 10.63 -15.91
N ASP A 431 -32.29 10.10 -16.59
CA ASP A 431 -32.47 9.23 -17.76
C ASP A 431 -33.09 7.86 -17.42
N VAL A 432 -33.72 7.23 -18.41
CA VAL A 432 -34.40 5.92 -18.29
C VAL A 432 -33.57 4.85 -17.56
N PRO A 433 -32.26 4.63 -17.84
CA PRO A 433 -31.48 3.61 -17.13
C PRO A 433 -31.37 3.86 -15.63
N PHE A 434 -31.29 5.14 -15.24
CA PHE A 434 -31.24 5.55 -13.83
C PHE A 434 -32.57 5.27 -13.15
N ILE A 435 -33.67 5.65 -13.79
CA ILE A 435 -35.04 5.41 -13.29
C ILE A 435 -35.25 3.91 -13.04
N CYS A 436 -34.95 3.07 -14.04
CA CYS A 436 -35.08 1.62 -13.90
C CYS A 436 -34.23 1.08 -12.73
N GLY A 437 -33.00 1.57 -12.55
CA GLY A 437 -32.13 1.17 -11.45
C GLY A 437 -32.70 1.51 -10.07
N ILE A 438 -33.29 2.71 -9.91
CA ILE A 438 -33.93 3.11 -8.65
C ILE A 438 -35.20 2.30 -8.39
N LEU A 439 -36.05 2.09 -9.39
CA LEU A 439 -37.28 1.31 -9.22
C LEU A 439 -36.96 -0.14 -8.82
N LEU A 440 -35.94 -0.75 -9.44
CA LEU A 440 -35.46 -2.07 -9.03
C LEU A 440 -34.91 -2.08 -7.60
N LEU A 441 -34.14 -1.06 -7.21
CA LEU A 441 -33.65 -0.91 -5.83
C LEU A 441 -34.81 -0.84 -4.84
N ILE A 442 -35.81 0.01 -5.09
CA ILE A 442 -36.99 0.16 -4.23
C ILE A 442 -37.75 -1.17 -4.14
N SER A 443 -37.99 -1.83 -5.28
CA SER A 443 -38.66 -3.13 -5.31
C SER A 443 -37.94 -4.18 -4.46
N GLU A 444 -36.61 -4.26 -4.56
CA GLU A 444 -35.81 -5.20 -3.76
C GLU A 444 -35.77 -4.85 -2.27
N VAL A 445 -35.76 -3.55 -1.90
CA VAL A 445 -35.86 -3.13 -0.49
C VAL A 445 -37.22 -3.55 0.07
N VAL A 446 -38.30 -3.28 -0.64
CA VAL A 446 -39.66 -3.63 -0.20
C VAL A 446 -39.83 -5.14 -0.06
N LYS A 447 -39.20 -5.94 -0.92
CA LYS A 447 -39.27 -7.42 -0.82
C LYS A 447 -38.47 -7.99 0.35
N ARG A 448 -37.30 -7.43 0.67
CA ARG A 448 -36.36 -8.02 1.64
C ARG A 448 -36.45 -7.41 3.04
N HIS A 449 -36.94 -6.19 3.17
CA HIS A 449 -37.01 -5.50 4.44
C HIS A 449 -38.18 -6.04 5.30
N PRO A 450 -38.03 -6.20 6.63
CA PRO A 450 -39.09 -6.73 7.50
C PRO A 450 -40.42 -5.97 7.43
N SER A 451 -40.37 -4.64 7.24
CA SER A 451 -41.58 -3.82 7.09
C SER A 451 -42.30 -4.02 5.75
N GLY A 452 -41.67 -4.66 4.76
CA GLY A 452 -42.33 -5.09 3.53
C GLY A 452 -43.03 -3.95 2.77
N GLN A 453 -44.24 -4.26 2.26
CA GLN A 453 -45.13 -3.30 1.60
C GLN A 453 -45.58 -2.13 2.49
N ARG A 454 -45.49 -2.24 3.83
CA ARG A 454 -45.85 -1.14 4.75
C ARG A 454 -44.97 0.09 4.55
N LEU A 455 -43.78 -0.07 3.96
CA LEU A 455 -42.92 1.05 3.57
C LEU A 455 -43.52 1.91 2.45
N LEU A 456 -44.45 1.37 1.67
CA LEU A 456 -45.16 2.09 0.60
C LEU A 456 -46.51 2.65 1.08
N LEU A 457 -46.91 2.35 2.33
CA LEU A 457 -48.15 2.84 2.92
C LEU A 457 -47.89 4.15 3.67
N PHE A 458 -48.52 5.23 3.22
CA PHE A 458 -48.41 6.57 3.82
C PHE A 458 -49.70 6.91 4.57
N SER A 459 -49.57 7.45 5.78
CA SER A 459 -50.73 7.84 6.58
C SER A 459 -51.22 9.20 6.11
N GLN A 460 -52.46 9.28 5.63
CA GLN A 460 -53.12 10.56 5.33
C GLN A 460 -53.56 11.32 6.59
N LYS A 461 -53.37 10.74 7.79
CA LYS A 461 -53.81 11.37 9.04
C LYS A 461 -52.61 11.69 9.92
N PRO A 462 -52.35 12.98 10.24
CA PRO A 462 -51.67 13.28 11.49
C PRO A 462 -52.52 12.68 12.60
N ASN A 463 -51.91 11.96 13.53
CA ASN A 463 -52.57 11.56 14.78
C ASN A 463 -52.82 12.84 15.61
N ILE A 464 -53.81 13.63 15.19
CA ILE A 464 -54.51 14.55 16.07
C ILE A 464 -55.41 13.64 16.89
N LEU A 465 -54.87 13.06 17.97
CA LEU A 465 -55.73 12.60 19.04
C LEU A 465 -56.50 13.83 19.51
N SER A 466 -57.78 13.81 19.16
CA SER A 466 -58.88 14.54 19.78
C SER A 466 -58.58 15.00 21.21
N SER A 467 -58.16 16.26 21.35
CA SER A 467 -58.65 17.10 22.44
C SER A 467 -59.67 18.05 21.81
N LYS A 468 -60.95 17.66 21.86
CA LYS A 468 -62.02 18.63 21.69
C LYS A 468 -61.94 19.57 22.90
N GLY A 469 -61.54 20.80 22.67
CA GLY A 469 -61.57 21.86 23.68
C GLY A 469 -61.02 23.17 23.13
N ASP A 470 -61.94 24.06 22.77
CA ASP A 470 -61.80 25.51 22.54
C ASP A 470 -61.07 26.07 21.30
N LYS A 471 -61.92 26.46 20.34
CA LYS A 471 -62.13 27.82 19.80
C LYS A 471 -60.93 28.75 19.52
N THR A 472 -60.86 29.11 18.23
CA THR A 472 -60.68 30.46 17.62
C THR A 472 -59.32 31.18 17.68
N GLY A 473 -58.93 31.74 16.52
CA GLY A 473 -57.73 32.56 16.25
C GLY A 473 -56.82 31.79 15.29
N ASP A 474 -56.84 32.03 13.97
CA ASP A 474 -56.08 33.10 13.29
C ASP A 474 -54.77 33.39 14.02
N ASP A 475 -53.67 32.93 13.42
CA ASP A 475 -52.36 33.58 13.45
C ASP A 475 -51.53 32.92 12.33
N ASP A 476 -51.54 33.58 11.17
CA ASP A 476 -50.37 33.66 10.30
C ASP A 476 -49.24 34.25 11.16
N ASP A 477 -48.16 33.52 11.38
CA ASP A 477 -46.90 34.12 11.83
C ASP A 477 -45.75 33.44 11.09
N ASP A 478 -45.42 34.06 9.96
CA ASP A 478 -44.10 34.08 9.36
C ASP A 478 -43.13 34.66 10.41
N GLU A 479 -42.27 33.84 11.02
CA GLU A 479 -41.16 34.33 11.85
C GLU A 479 -40.08 34.99 10.96
N GLU A 480 -40.31 36.24 10.53
CA GLU A 480 -39.25 37.20 10.19
C GLU A 480 -38.56 37.64 11.48
N GLU A 481 -37.25 37.38 11.59
CA GLU A 481 -36.43 37.75 12.75
C GLU A 481 -36.35 39.29 12.91
N HIS A 482 -37.09 39.83 13.89
CA HIS A 482 -36.99 41.23 14.30
C HIS A 482 -35.74 41.46 15.18
N PHE A 483 -34.74 42.16 14.64
CA PHE A 483 -33.63 42.72 15.42
C PHE A 483 -34.08 44.03 16.07
N HIS A 484 -33.96 44.15 17.40
CA HIS A 484 -34.16 45.41 18.11
C HIS A 484 -32.81 46.12 18.24
N ASP A 485 -32.62 47.20 17.50
CA ASP A 485 -31.46 48.07 17.65
C ASP A 485 -31.53 48.80 19.00
N VAL A 486 -30.44 48.76 19.75
CA VAL A 486 -30.31 49.46 21.04
C VAL A 486 -30.26 50.96 20.77
N VAL A 487 -31.30 51.68 21.20
CA VAL A 487 -31.25 53.15 21.27
C VAL A 487 -30.32 53.55 22.41
N THR A 488 -29.20 54.18 22.06
CA THR A 488 -28.38 54.98 22.97
C THR A 488 -29.06 56.31 23.20
N GLU A 489 -29.26 56.70 24.46
CA GLU A 489 -28.91 58.02 25.02
C GLU A 489 -29.32 58.12 26.50
N ASP A 490 -28.31 58.37 27.34
CA ASP A 490 -28.26 59.17 28.57
C ASP A 490 -29.48 59.20 29.52
N ASP A 491 -29.35 58.55 30.70
CA ASP A 491 -29.16 59.28 31.97
C ASP A 491 -28.99 58.33 33.19
N ASP A 492 -28.02 58.73 34.02
CA ASP A 492 -27.53 58.25 35.31
C ASP A 492 -28.38 57.31 36.20
N GLN A 493 -27.81 56.14 36.51
CA GLN A 493 -27.74 55.59 37.88
C GLN A 493 -26.72 54.44 38.04
N PRO A 494 -26.04 54.32 39.21
CA PRO A 494 -24.74 53.65 39.32
C PRO A 494 -24.79 52.11 39.39
N LEU A 495 -23.81 51.51 38.72
CA LEU A 495 -23.42 50.10 38.73
C LEU A 495 -23.31 49.53 40.17
N GLN A 496 -24.14 48.54 40.49
CA GLN A 496 -23.84 47.57 41.55
C GLN A 496 -23.22 46.31 40.95
N ILE A 497 -21.91 46.17 41.18
CA ILE A 497 -21.16 44.92 41.00
C ILE A 497 -21.49 44.03 42.20
N VAL A 498 -22.08 42.86 41.96
CA VAL A 498 -22.15 41.75 42.93
C VAL A 498 -21.54 40.51 42.25
N PRO A 499 -20.69 39.73 42.94
CA PRO A 499 -19.67 38.89 42.31
C PRO A 499 -20.18 37.51 41.88
N GLU A 500 -19.41 36.88 40.99
CA GLU A 500 -19.50 35.47 40.61
C GLU A 500 -19.62 34.53 41.82
N VAL A 501 -20.61 33.64 41.80
CA VAL A 501 -20.49 32.29 42.38
C VAL A 501 -21.21 31.33 41.44
N GLY A 502 -20.46 30.37 40.90
CA GLY A 502 -21.00 29.31 40.06
C GLY A 502 -21.90 28.35 40.82
N SER A 503 -22.91 27.83 40.13
CA SER A 503 -23.40 26.48 40.38
C SER A 503 -24.13 25.99 39.13
N TRP A 504 -23.65 24.86 38.63
CA TRP A 504 -24.49 23.92 37.90
C TRP A 504 -25.75 23.65 38.73
N ASP A 505 -26.94 23.72 38.14
CA ASP A 505 -27.86 22.57 38.05
C ASP A 505 -29.29 22.94 37.61
N HIS A 506 -29.84 22.04 36.79
CA HIS A 506 -31.24 21.84 36.41
C HIS A 506 -31.95 22.93 35.57
N LYS A 507 -31.56 23.06 34.29
CA LYS A 507 -32.58 23.35 33.25
C LYS A 507 -33.46 22.12 33.10
N ASN A 508 -34.64 22.21 33.73
CA ASN A 508 -35.75 21.28 33.66
C ASN A 508 -35.85 20.58 32.30
N LEU A 509 -35.85 19.25 32.36
CA LEU A 509 -36.37 18.32 31.35
C LEU A 509 -37.89 18.50 31.17
N ASN A 510 -38.33 19.72 30.88
CA ASN A 510 -39.67 19.95 30.35
C ASN A 510 -39.62 19.58 28.88
N LYS A 511 -40.14 18.38 28.61
CA LYS A 511 -40.63 17.87 27.33
C LYS A 511 -40.67 18.98 26.27
N LYS A 512 -39.60 19.08 25.46
CA LYS A 512 -39.77 19.59 24.11
C LYS A 512 -40.66 18.58 23.42
N THR A 513 -41.96 18.87 23.37
CA THR A 513 -42.87 18.22 22.44
C THR A 513 -42.22 18.38 21.07
N HIS A 514 -41.76 17.27 20.50
CA HIS A 514 -41.27 17.27 19.13
C HIS A 514 -42.41 17.82 18.28
N ASN A 515 -42.29 19.02 17.73
CA ASN A 515 -43.24 19.52 16.74
C ASN A 515 -43.23 18.52 15.58
N HIS A 516 -44.29 17.71 15.52
CA HIS A 516 -44.45 16.70 14.48
C HIS A 516 -44.60 17.43 13.14
N ALA A 517 -43.79 17.05 12.15
CA ALA A 517 -43.89 17.62 10.82
C ALA A 517 -45.29 17.33 10.24
N THR A 518 -46.02 18.36 9.83
CA THR A 518 -47.37 18.25 9.27
C THR A 518 -47.38 18.15 7.74
N HIS A 519 -46.25 18.47 7.10
CA HIS A 519 -46.06 18.46 5.65
C HIS A 519 -44.67 17.91 5.27
N TYR A 520 -44.51 17.43 4.04
CA TYR A 520 -43.21 17.01 3.52
C TYR A 520 -42.38 18.19 3.06
N ASP A 521 -41.19 18.34 3.60
CA ASP A 521 -40.23 19.36 3.18
C ASP A 521 -39.04 18.73 2.46
N ILE A 522 -38.85 19.12 1.19
CA ILE A 522 -37.79 18.62 0.32
C ILE A 522 -36.40 19.11 0.75
N HIS A 523 -36.31 20.30 1.37
CA HIS A 523 -35.05 20.95 1.74
C HIS A 523 -34.53 20.48 3.10
N LYS A 524 -35.34 19.76 3.89
CA LYS A 524 -34.89 19.21 5.16
C LYS A 524 -33.72 18.23 5.00
N ARG A 525 -32.72 18.46 5.84
CA ARG A 525 -31.45 17.72 5.86
C ARG A 525 -31.53 16.40 6.62
N ASN A 526 -32.42 16.30 7.62
CA ASN A 526 -32.60 15.09 8.42
C ASN A 526 -33.83 14.32 7.89
N PRO A 527 -33.68 13.05 7.47
CA PRO A 527 -34.76 12.24 6.92
C PRO A 527 -35.85 11.91 7.94
N LEU A 528 -35.56 11.93 9.25
CA LEU A 528 -36.59 11.68 10.27
C LEU A 528 -37.58 12.84 10.41
N TYR A 529 -37.15 14.06 10.08
CA TYR A 529 -37.95 15.27 10.28
C TYR A 529 -38.52 15.84 8.97
N CYS A 530 -38.26 15.19 7.83
CA CYS A 530 -38.76 15.65 6.53
C CYS A 530 -40.26 15.46 6.33
N GLY A 531 -40.96 14.73 7.22
CA GLY A 531 -42.41 14.55 7.13
C GLY A 531 -42.88 13.58 6.04
N SER A 532 -41.99 12.70 5.56
CA SER A 532 -42.32 11.78 4.45
C SER A 532 -43.49 10.85 4.75
N ASP A 533 -43.71 10.46 6.01
CA ASP A 533 -44.80 9.57 6.45
C ASP A 533 -46.20 10.13 6.13
N TYR A 534 -46.33 11.45 6.02
CA TYR A 534 -47.58 12.16 5.84
C TYR A 534 -47.89 12.49 4.37
N THR A 535 -47.00 12.11 3.44
CA THR A 535 -47.17 12.43 2.02
C THR A 535 -47.17 11.21 1.14
N CYS A 536 -48.12 11.15 0.21
CA CYS A 536 -48.21 10.06 -0.75
C CYS A 536 -47.07 10.12 -1.79
N LEU A 537 -46.71 8.97 -2.37
CA LEU A 537 -45.72 8.86 -3.45
C LEU A 537 -46.31 9.25 -4.82
N HIS A 538 -46.68 10.52 -4.98
CA HIS A 538 -47.22 11.03 -6.26
C HIS A 538 -46.28 10.82 -7.44
N GLU A 539 -44.97 10.76 -7.19
CA GLU A 539 -43.94 10.50 -8.20
C GLU A 539 -44.15 9.15 -8.91
N LEU A 540 -44.61 8.11 -8.20
CA LEU A 540 -44.92 6.81 -8.81
C LEU A 540 -46.06 6.90 -9.82
N MET A 541 -47.04 7.78 -9.60
CA MET A 541 -48.16 7.98 -10.54
C MET A 541 -47.67 8.56 -11.86
N PHE A 542 -46.74 9.52 -11.79
CA PHE A 542 -46.12 10.07 -13.00
C PHE A 542 -45.24 9.03 -13.72
N LEU A 543 -44.51 8.22 -12.96
CA LEU A 543 -43.66 7.16 -13.52
C LEU A 543 -44.46 6.01 -14.16
N LYS A 544 -45.67 5.72 -13.66
CA LYS A 544 -46.60 4.75 -14.28
C LYS A 544 -47.01 5.17 -15.70
N ASN A 545 -47.13 6.47 -15.94
CA ASN A 545 -47.50 7.03 -17.24
C ASN A 545 -46.27 7.44 -18.09
N HIS A 546 -45.08 6.95 -17.74
CA HIS A 546 -43.84 7.31 -18.42
C HIS A 546 -43.81 6.76 -19.86
N ALA A 547 -43.27 7.54 -20.81
CA ALA A 547 -43.25 7.18 -22.23
C ALA A 547 -42.47 5.89 -22.55
N HIS A 548 -41.47 5.56 -21.70
CA HIS A 548 -40.70 4.33 -21.84
C HIS A 548 -41.40 3.12 -21.18
N PRO A 549 -41.69 2.03 -21.92
CA PRO A 549 -42.55 0.93 -21.45
C PRO A 549 -42.00 0.20 -20.23
N THR A 550 -40.67 0.03 -20.13
CA THR A 550 -40.04 -0.61 -18.97
C THR A 550 -40.21 0.19 -17.69
N VAL A 551 -40.16 1.53 -17.77
CA VAL A 551 -40.32 2.40 -16.60
C VAL A 551 -41.77 2.33 -16.11
N ALA A 552 -42.72 2.43 -17.03
CA ALA A 552 -44.14 2.28 -16.74
C ALA A 552 -44.45 0.92 -16.08
N LEU A 553 -43.92 -0.18 -16.63
CA LEU A 553 -44.10 -1.52 -16.10
C LEU A 553 -43.49 -1.69 -14.69
N PHE A 554 -42.27 -1.21 -14.47
CA PHE A 554 -41.63 -1.28 -13.15
C PHE A 554 -42.35 -0.43 -12.11
N ALA A 555 -42.77 0.80 -12.48
CA ALA A 555 -43.53 1.66 -11.59
C ALA A 555 -44.91 1.05 -11.27
N GLN A 556 -45.57 0.46 -12.26
CA GLN A 556 -46.83 -0.25 -12.06
C GLN A 556 -46.67 -1.44 -11.11
N THR A 557 -45.61 -2.23 -11.23
CA THR A 557 -45.35 -3.38 -10.36
C THR A 557 -45.08 -3.00 -8.90
N ILE A 558 -44.63 -1.77 -8.64
CA ILE A 558 -44.42 -1.26 -7.27
C ILE A 558 -45.72 -0.64 -6.73
N PHE A 559 -46.57 -0.14 -7.61
CA PHE A 559 -47.84 0.50 -7.27
C PHE A 559 -48.95 -0.51 -6.98
N ASP A 560 -49.03 -1.56 -7.81
CA ASP A 560 -49.95 -2.70 -7.67
C ASP A 560 -49.44 -3.65 -6.57
#